data_AF-A0A1M3L6M1-F1
#
_entry.id   AF-A0A1M3L6M1-F1
#
_cell.length_a   1.000
_cell.length_b   1.000
_cell.length_c   1.000
_cell.angle_alpha   90.00
_cell.angle_beta   90.00
_cell.angle_gamma   90.00
#
_symmetry.space_group_name_H-M   'P 1'
#
loop_
_entity.id
_entity.type
_entity.pdbx_description
1 polymer ?
#
loop_
_entity_poly.entity_id
_entity_poly.type
_entity_poly.pdbx_seq_one_letter_code
_entity_poly.pdbx_strand_id
1 'polypeptide(L)' 'MKPVHEKMPKDSFEPGQTYRVSMNGKELYDAEVVKFHGGCWATVRVQEPLLKEMALDYAPGTEFDIKVAQYDFIRR' A
#
# COMPACT_ATOMS: atom_id res chain seq x y z
N MET A 1 26.17 -5.70 -2.52
CA MET A 1 24.96 -6.41 -2.07
C MET A 1 23.76 -5.65 -2.61
N LYS A 2 22.95 -6.24 -3.50
CA LYS A 2 21.73 -5.56 -3.98
C LYS A 2 20.72 -5.60 -2.84
N PRO A 3 20.08 -4.48 -2.46
CA PRO A 3 19.01 -4.53 -1.46
C PRO A 3 17.93 -5.49 -1.96
N VAL A 4 17.76 -6.60 -1.25
CA VAL A 4 16.68 -7.55 -1.48
C VAL A 4 15.41 -6.83 -1.06
N HIS A 5 14.72 -6.26 -2.04
CA HIS A 5 13.36 -5.82 -1.82
C HIS A 5 12.51 -7.07 -1.97
N GLU A 6 11.98 -7.62 -0.87
CA GLU A 6 10.86 -8.56 -0.90
C GLU A 6 9.62 -7.82 -1.41
N LYS A 7 9.64 -7.43 -2.69
CA LYS A 7 8.46 -6.92 -3.36
C LYS A 7 7.54 -8.12 -3.51
N MET A 8 6.39 -8.09 -2.83
CA MET A 8 5.38 -9.09 -3.05
C MET A 8 5.10 -9.22 -4.55
N PRO A 9 4.97 -10.45 -5.08
CA PRO A 9 4.57 -10.65 -6.46
C PRO A 9 3.30 -9.86 -6.74
N LYS A 10 3.25 -9.16 -7.88
CA LYS A 10 2.09 -8.35 -8.28
C LYS A 10 0.78 -9.16 -8.32
N ASP A 11 0.88 -10.47 -8.40
CA ASP A 11 -0.23 -11.41 -8.49
C ASP A 11 -0.74 -11.89 -7.12
N SER A 12 -0.16 -11.43 -6.01
CA SER A 12 -0.51 -11.87 -4.65
C SER A 12 -1.31 -10.84 -3.84
N PHE A 13 -1.80 -9.76 -4.46
CA PHE A 13 -2.69 -8.83 -3.78
C PHE A 13 -4.09 -9.43 -3.68
N GLU A 14 -4.50 -9.75 -2.46
CA GLU A 14 -5.83 -10.28 -2.15
C GLU A 14 -6.75 -9.10 -1.83
N PRO A 15 -7.80 -8.84 -2.63
CA PRO A 15 -8.78 -7.82 -2.29
C PRO A 15 -9.42 -8.11 -0.92
N GLY A 16 -9.65 -7.08 -0.12
CA GLY A 16 -10.17 -7.19 1.25
C GLY A 16 -9.10 -7.42 2.32
N GLN A 17 -7.84 -7.61 1.94
CA GLN A 17 -6.73 -7.73 2.88
C GLN A 17 -6.09 -6.37 3.17
N THR A 18 -5.74 -6.14 4.44
CA THR A 18 -4.98 -4.97 4.88
C THR A 18 -3.48 -5.20 4.70
N TYR A 19 -2.82 -4.21 4.13
CA TYR A 19 -1.39 -4.16 3.92
C TYR A 19 -0.83 -2.87 4.52
N ARG A 20 0.34 -2.99 5.10
CA ARG A 20 1.17 -1.84 5.41
C ARG A 20 1.84 -1.33 4.15
N VAL A 21 1.60 -0.06 3.82
CA VAL A 21 2.16 0.61 2.65
C VAL A 21 3.33 1.47 3.08
N SER A 22 4.47 1.24 2.43
CA SER A 22 5.68 2.03 2.61
C SER A 22 6.24 2.48 1.27
N MET A 23 6.98 3.58 1.26
CA MET A 23 7.62 4.13 0.06
C MET A 23 9.05 4.50 0.39
N ASN A 24 10.02 3.95 -0.34
CA ASN A 24 11.45 4.17 -0.12
C ASN A 24 11.89 3.92 1.34
N GLY A 25 11.32 2.89 1.98
CA GLY A 25 11.62 2.54 3.37
C GLY A 25 10.92 3.40 4.43
N LYS A 26 10.06 4.36 4.04
CA LYS A 26 9.22 5.12 4.97
C LYS A 26 7.82 4.51 5.02
N GLU A 27 7.40 4.05 6.19
CA GLU A 27 6.02 3.60 6.43
C GLU A 27 5.06 4.79 6.37
N LEU A 28 3.98 4.68 5.57
CA LEU A 28 3.05 5.79 5.32
C LEU A 28 1.71 5.56 6.01
N TYR A 29 1.05 4.45 5.69
CA TYR A 29 -0.29 4.10 6.15
C TYR A 29 -0.54 2.59 6.03
N ASP A 30 -1.47 2.09 6.81
CA ASP A 30 -2.09 0.78 6.61
C ASP A 30 -3.33 0.97 5.74
N ALA A 31 -3.46 0.19 4.66
CA ALA A 31 -4.57 0.27 3.72
C ALA A 31 -5.04 -1.11 3.26
N GLU A 32 -6.35 -1.21 3.04
CA GLU A 32 -6.99 -2.37 2.44
C GLU A 32 -6.92 -2.27 0.91
N VAL A 33 -6.57 -3.36 0.23
CA VAL A 33 -6.68 -3.40 -1.23
C VAL A 33 -8.13 -3.65 -1.60
N VAL A 34 -8.79 -2.65 -2.18
CA VAL A 34 -10.19 -2.75 -2.61
C VAL A 34 -10.27 -3.47 -3.96
N LYS A 35 -9.37 -3.13 -4.87
CA LYS A 35 -9.36 -3.70 -6.22
C LYS A 35 -7.96 -3.72 -6.80
N PHE A 36 -7.59 -4.85 -7.39
CA PHE A 36 -6.38 -4.94 -8.21
C PHE A 36 -6.78 -4.90 -9.68
N HIS A 37 -6.27 -3.92 -10.43
CA HIS A 37 -6.63 -3.73 -11.85
C HIS A 37 -5.74 -4.54 -12.81
N GLY A 38 -4.75 -5.28 -12.29
CA GLY A 38 -3.73 -5.95 -13.08
C GLY A 38 -2.64 -4.99 -13.57
N GLY A 39 -1.47 -5.53 -13.89
CA GLY A 39 -0.40 -4.83 -14.60
C GLY A 39 0.48 -3.92 -13.73
N CYS A 40 -0.07 -2.97 -12.98
CA CYS A 40 0.71 -2.02 -12.15
C CYS A 40 -0.11 -1.22 -11.13
N TRP A 41 -1.44 -1.32 -11.10
CA TRP A 41 -2.30 -0.42 -10.31
C TRP A 41 -3.25 -1.17 -9.39
N ALA A 42 -3.49 -0.60 -8.22
CA ALA A 42 -4.47 -1.07 -7.25
C ALA A 42 -5.23 0.12 -6.68
N THR A 43 -6.54 -0.05 -6.44
CA THR A 43 -7.33 0.84 -5.59
C THR A 43 -7.16 0.38 -4.16
N VAL A 44 -6.76 1.29 -3.28
CA VAL A 44 -6.62 1.03 -1.85
C VAL A 44 -7.52 1.95 -1.04
N ARG A 45 -7.94 1.47 0.13
CA ARG A 45 -8.66 2.24 1.12
C ARG A 45 -7.80 2.39 2.37
N VAL A 46 -7.49 3.63 2.74
CA VAL A 46 -6.69 3.89 3.95
C VAL A 46 -7.49 3.45 5.17
N GLN A 47 -6.88 2.61 6.00
CA GLN A 47 -7.44 2.20 7.28
C GLN A 47 -6.86 3.08 8.39
N GLU A 48 -5.54 3.27 8.40
CA GLU A 48 -4.87 4.07 9.43
C GLU A 48 -3.58 4.73 8.89
N PRO A 49 -3.39 6.05 9.05
CA PRO A 49 -2.11 6.69 8.80
C PRO A 49 -1.09 6.35 9.89
N LEU A 50 0.12 5.96 9.51
CA LEU A 50 1.16 5.55 10.47
C LEU A 50 1.96 6.72 11.05
N LEU A 51 1.85 7.89 10.42
CA LEU A 51 2.51 9.12 10.85
C LEU A 51 1.49 10.24 10.96
N LYS A 52 1.59 11.06 12.02
CA LYS A 52 0.70 12.21 12.22
C LYS A 52 0.71 13.20 11.07
N GLU A 53 1.87 13.39 10.44
CA GLU A 53 2.02 14.23 9.24
C GLU A 53 1.27 13.67 8.03
N MET A 54 1.14 12.34 7.93
CA MET A 54 0.45 11.65 6.84
C MET A 54 -1.07 11.65 7.03
N ALA A 55 -1.57 11.90 8.25
CA ALA A 55 -3.01 11.90 8.53
C ALA A 55 -3.80 13.00 7.80
N LEU A 56 -3.12 14.06 7.35
CA LEU A 56 -3.75 15.12 6.54
C LEU A 56 -4.00 14.66 5.10
N ASP A 57 -3.09 13.87 4.53
CA ASP A 57 -3.16 13.40 3.14
C ASP A 57 -3.82 12.02 3.02
N TYR A 58 -3.72 11.19 4.06
CA TYR A 58 -4.19 9.82 4.12
C TYR A 58 -5.19 9.64 5.26
N ALA A 59 -6.33 10.33 5.16
CA ALA A 59 -7.40 10.19 6.13
C ALA A 59 -8.02 8.78 6.06
N PRO A 60 -8.34 8.15 7.22
CA PRO A 60 -9.06 6.88 7.24
C PRO A 60 -10.34 6.90 6.40
N GLY A 61 -10.55 5.85 5.62
CA GLY A 61 -11.67 5.72 4.70
C GLY A 61 -11.45 6.32 3.31
N THR A 62 -10.36 7.05 3.08
CA THR A 62 -10.02 7.60 1.75
C THR A 62 -9.66 6.47 0.80
N GLU A 63 -10.24 6.49 -0.40
CA GLU A 63 -9.96 5.54 -1.47
C GLU A 63 -9.25 6.22 -2.63
N PHE A 64 -8.18 5.61 -3.13
CA PHE A 64 -7.45 6.11 -4.29
C PHE A 64 -6.64 5.02 -4.98
N ASP A 65 -6.26 5.29 -6.23
CA ASP A 65 -5.44 4.39 -7.02
C ASP A 65 -3.94 4.66 -6.80
N ILE A 66 -3.19 3.59 -6.61
CA ILE A 66 -1.73 3.63 -6.44
C ILE A 66 -1.02 2.76 -7.47
N LYS A 67 0.15 3.23 -7.89
CA LYS A 67 1.09 2.41 -8.67
C LYS A 67 1.79 1.45 -7.74
N VAL A 68 1.34 0.21 -7.71
CA VAL A 68 1.89 -0.87 -6.87
C VAL A 68 3.42 -0.97 -6.99
N ALA A 69 3.99 -0.71 -8.18
CA ALA A 69 5.44 -0.76 -8.38
C ALA A 69 6.26 0.29 -7.60
N GLN A 70 5.63 1.39 -7.18
CA GLN A 70 6.27 2.50 -6.46
C GLN A 70 6.28 2.31 -4.94
N TYR A 71 5.47 1.39 -4.44
CA TYR A 71 5.30 1.15 -3.01
C TYR A 71 5.73 -0.26 -2.65
N ASP A 72 6.09 -0.44 -1.39
CA ASP A 72 6.33 -1.73 -0.78
C ASP A 72 5.16 -2.06 0.14
N PHE A 73 4.66 -3.30 0.03
CA PHE A 73 3.48 -3.77 0.74
C PHE A 73 3.84 -4.95 1.63
N ILE A 74 3.47 -4.86 2.90
CA ILE A 74 3.67 -5.93 3.87
C ILE A 74 2.29 -6.33 4.41
N ARG A 75 1.94 -7.62 4.28
CA ARG A 75 0.66 -8.13 4.80
C ARG A 75 0.60 -7.97 6.32
N ARG A 76 -0.54 -7.48 6.83
CA ARG A 76 -0.83 -7.34 8.26
C ARG A 76 -1.79 -8.42 8.74
#